data_AF-A0A1Q4D2U5-F1
#
_entry.id   AF-A0A1Q4D2U5-F1
#
_cell.length_a   1.000
_cell.length_b   1.000
_cell.length_c   1.000
_cell.angle_alpha   90.00
_cell.angle_beta   90.00
_cell.angle_gamma   90.00
#
_symmetry.space_group_name_H-M   'P 1'
#
loop_
_entity.id
_entity.type
_entity.pdbx_description
1 polymer ?
#
loop_
_entity_poly.entity_id
_entity_poly.type
_entity_poly.pdbx_seq_one_letter_code
_entity_poly.pdbx_strand_id
1 'polypeptide(L)' 'MLFLIAFVGAAVIALVLWRAMNTAGADTPQQQVGRPQAPPPRMRVSGPDDDPDFLRQLDEKVKRRDDPPLA' A
#
# COMPACT_ATOMS: atom_id res chain seq x y z
N MET A 1 -22.33 -22.66 -23.07
CA MET A 1 -21.52 -23.13 -21.91
C MET A 1 -20.09 -22.62 -21.96
N LEU A 2 -19.30 -22.90 -23.00
CA LEU A 2 -17.92 -22.38 -23.12
C LEU A 2 -17.84 -20.85 -23.07
N PHE A 3 -18.77 -20.15 -23.73
CA PHE A 3 -18.84 -18.69 -23.67
C PHE A 3 -19.08 -18.14 -22.27
N LEU A 4 -19.89 -18.81 -21.45
CA LEU A 4 -20.10 -18.41 -20.04
C LEU A 4 -18.83 -18.59 -19.22
N ILE A 5 -18.11 -19.71 -19.42
CA ILE A 5 -16.85 -19.98 -18.74
C ILE A 5 -15.79 -18.96 -19.15
N ALA A 6 -15.67 -18.68 -20.46
CA ALA A 6 -14.74 -17.69 -20.99
C ALA A 6 -15.07 -16.28 -20.48
N PHE A 7 -16.35 -15.92 -20.40
CA PHE A 7 -16.80 -14.64 -19.87
C PHE A 7 -16.45 -14.47 -18.38
N VAL A 8 -16.70 -15.50 -17.56
CA VAL A 8 -16.33 -15.49 -16.14
C VAL A 8 -14.82 -15.40 -15.99
N GLY A 9 -14.05 -16.17 -16.75
CA GLY A 9 -12.58 -16.10 -16.75
C GLY A 9 -12.07 -14.71 -17.11
N ALA A 10 -12.61 -14.10 -18.18
CA ALA A 10 -12.26 -12.75 -18.58
C ALA A 10 -12.61 -11.71 -17.50
N ALA A 11 -13.77 -11.84 -16.85
CA ALA A 11 -14.19 -10.95 -15.77
C ALA A 11 -13.26 -11.04 -14.55
N VAL A 12 -12.81 -12.24 -14.18
CA VAL A 12 -11.84 -12.43 -13.09
C VAL A 12 -10.50 -11.79 -13.44
N ILE A 13 -9.98 -12.03 -14.66
CA ILE A 13 -8.72 -11.42 -15.11
C ILE A 13 -8.81 -9.89 -15.12
N ALA A 14 -9.91 -9.34 -15.65
CA ALA A 14 -10.15 -7.90 -15.66
C ALA A 14 -10.20 -7.31 -14.24
N LEU A 15 -10.86 -8.00 -13.29
CA LEU A 15 -10.93 -7.57 -11.90
C LEU A 15 -9.55 -7.60 -11.22
N VAL A 16 -8.74 -8.63 -11.47
CA VAL A 16 -7.38 -8.75 -10.95
C VAL A 16 -6.49 -7.63 -11.50
N LEU A 17 -6.55 -7.37 -12.81
CA LEU A 17 -5.79 -6.29 -13.44
C LEU A 17 -6.21 -4.92 -12.89
N TRP A 18 -7.52 -4.68 -12.75
CA TRP A 18 -8.01 -3.45 -12.14
C TRP A 18 -7.52 -3.30 -10.70
N ARG A 19 -7.62 -4.35 -9.88
CA ARG A 19 -7.10 -4.34 -8.50
C ARG A 19 -5.60 -4.06 -8.48
N ALA A 20 -4.82 -4.72 -9.35
CA ALA A 20 -3.38 -4.55 -9.45
C ALA A 20 -3.00 -3.13 -9.84
N MET A 21 -3.69 -2.52 -10.81
CA MET A 21 -3.48 -1.11 -11.19
C MET A 21 -3.87 -0.15 -10.07
N ASN A 22 -4.96 -0.43 -9.36
CA ASN A 22 -5.40 0.40 -8.24
C ASN A 22 -4.52 0.24 -6.99
N THR A 23 -3.80 -0.87 -6.84
CA THR A 23 -2.76 -1.05 -5.81
C THR A 23 -1.41 -0.52 -6.26
N ALA A 24 -1.09 -0.55 -7.55
CA ALA A 24 0.19 -0.05 -8.09
C ALA A 24 0.25 1.49 -8.09
N GLY A 25 -0.90 2.19 -8.12
CA GLY A 25 -0.97 3.62 -7.82
C GLY A 25 -0.95 3.96 -6.32
N ALA A 26 -0.89 2.94 -5.45
CA ALA A 26 -0.90 3.07 -4.01
C ALA A 26 0.42 2.55 -3.42
N ASP A 27 1.51 3.30 -3.64
CA ASP A 27 2.69 3.33 -2.74
C ASP A 27 2.33 3.94 -1.36
N THR A 28 1.09 3.75 -0.92
CA THR A 28 0.59 4.08 0.41
C THR A 28 -0.08 2.83 0.97
N PRO A 29 0.17 2.46 2.23
CA PRO A 29 -0.43 1.28 2.84
C PRO A 29 -1.90 1.57 3.14
N GLN A 30 -2.73 1.70 2.12
CA GLN A 30 -4.16 1.92 2.26
C GLN A 30 -4.88 0.58 2.29
N GLN A 31 -4.68 -0.08 3.43
CA GLN A 31 -5.71 -0.91 4.00
C GLN A 31 -7.00 -0.08 4.08
N GLN A 32 -8.14 -0.70 3.76
CA GLN A 32 -9.52 -0.27 4.03
C GLN A 32 -10.27 0.42 2.88
N VAL A 33 -11.03 -0.39 2.13
CA VAL A 33 -12.41 -0.04 1.77
C VAL A 33 -13.32 -1.06 2.45
N GLY A 34 -13.94 -0.63 3.55
CA GLY A 34 -14.89 -1.40 4.37
C GLY A 34 -14.74 -1.12 5.87
N ARG A 35 -15.35 -0.04 6.38
CA ARG A 35 -15.45 0.30 7.83
C ARG A 35 -16.79 -0.29 8.35
N PRO A 36 -16.92 -0.91 9.56
CA PRO A 36 -16.54 -0.33 10.84
C PRO A 36 -16.01 -1.30 11.91
N GLN A 37 -14.79 -1.04 12.37
CA GLN A 37 -14.30 -1.10 13.75
C GLN A 37 -12.80 -0.98 13.60
N ALA A 38 -12.21 0.09 14.14
CA ALA A 38 -10.77 0.09 14.34
C ALA A 38 -10.50 -1.13 15.24
N PRO A 39 -9.76 -2.15 14.78
CA PRO A 39 -9.18 -3.08 15.73
C PRO A 39 -8.30 -2.21 16.64
N PRO A 40 -8.23 -2.46 17.97
CA PRO A 40 -7.18 -1.84 18.77
C PRO A 40 -5.87 -2.01 18.00
N PRO A 41 -4.99 -0.98 17.94
CA PRO A 41 -3.78 -1.06 17.13
C PRO A 41 -3.13 -2.37 17.51
N ARG A 42 -3.20 -3.35 16.60
CA ARG A 42 -2.47 -4.59 16.78
C ARG A 42 -1.07 -4.05 16.93
N MET A 43 -0.47 -4.24 18.09
CA MET A 43 0.96 -4.07 18.25
C MET A 43 1.52 -5.00 17.17
N ARG A 44 1.75 -4.43 15.98
CA ARG A 44 2.55 -5.05 14.98
C ARG A 44 3.83 -5.22 15.76
N VAL A 45 4.24 -6.46 15.94
CA VAL A 45 5.60 -6.76 16.36
C VAL A 45 6.44 -6.31 15.16
N SER A 46 6.57 -5.00 15.01
CA SER A 46 7.54 -4.37 14.14
C SER A 46 8.87 -4.77 14.73
N GLY A 47 9.77 -5.26 13.88
CA GLY A 47 11.16 -5.35 14.28
C GLY A 47 11.64 -3.96 14.75
N PRO A 48 12.75 -3.88 15.51
CA PRO A 48 13.34 -2.59 15.89
C PRO A 48 13.51 -1.61 14.70
N ASP A 49 13.66 -2.14 13.49
CA ASP A 49 13.83 -1.36 12.25
C ASP A 49 12.51 -0.93 11.57
N ASP A 50 11.37 -1.54 11.95
CA ASP A 50 10.05 -1.28 11.37
C ASP A 50 9.18 -0.39 12.27
N ASP A 51 9.78 0.23 13.29
CA ASP A 51 9.06 1.17 14.13
C ASP A 51 8.81 2.49 13.36
N PRO A 52 7.68 3.17 13.64
CA PRO A 52 7.34 4.38 12.89
C PRO A 52 8.33 5.52 13.12
N ASP A 53 9.09 5.49 14.22
CA ASP A 53 9.99 6.57 14.61
C ASP A 53 11.35 6.47 13.91
N PHE A 54 11.86 5.27 13.62
CA PHE A 54 13.06 5.05 12.81
C PHE A 54 12.82 5.45 11.35
N LEU A 55 11.67 5.06 10.79
CA LEU A 55 11.28 5.45 9.43
C LEU A 55 11.16 6.97 9.28
N ARG A 56 10.59 7.67 10.28
CA ARG A 56 10.54 9.14 10.32
C ARG A 56 11.93 9.77 10.33
N GLN A 57 12.85 9.22 11.14
CA GLN A 57 14.23 9.73 11.20
C GLN A 57 14.99 9.53 9.88
N LEU A 58 14.73 8.43 9.15
CA LEU A 58 15.30 8.21 7.82
C LEU A 58 14.73 9.19 6.80
N ASP A 59 13.41 9.38 6.79
CA ASP A 59 12.74 10.33 5.88
C ASP A 59 13.26 11.76 6.07
N GLU A 60 13.40 12.20 7.33
CA GLU A 60 14.00 13.51 7.64
C GLU A 60 15.45 13.63 7.17
N LYS A 61 16.26 12.57 7.29
CA LYS A 61 17.66 12.56 6.85
C LYS A 61 17.78 12.59 5.33
N VAL A 62 16.93 11.85 4.62
CA VAL A 62 16.88 11.84 3.15
C VAL A 62 16.45 13.21 2.65
N LYS A 63 15.35 13.75 3.19
CA LYS A 63 14.85 15.08 2.83
C LYS A 63 15.89 16.18 3.04
N ARG A 64 16.60 16.18 4.17
CA ARG A 64 17.66 17.17 4.44
C ARG A 64 18.89 17.03 3.53
N ARG A 65 19.11 15.84 2.96
CA ARG A 65 20.21 15.60 2.00
C ARG A 65 19.84 16.07 0.60
N ASP A 66 18.56 16.00 0.26
CA ASP A 66 18.02 16.43 -1.03
C ASP A 66 17.72 17.94 -1.09
N ASP A 67 17.73 18.64 0.04
CA ASP A 67 17.73 20.11 0.08
C ASP A 67 19.15 20.65 -0.20
N PRO A 68 19.47 21.13 -1.42
CA PRO A 68 20.73 21.83 -1.65
C PRO A 68 20.77 23.10 -0.79
N PRO A 69 21.93 23.47 -0.21
CA PRO A 69 22.04 24.73 0.49
C PRO A 69 21.67 25.85 -0.49
N LEU A 70 20.65 26.63 -0.13
CA LEU A 70 20.36 27.89 -0.80
C LEU A 70 21.59 28.78 -0.60
N ALA A 71 22.43 28.83 -1.63
CA ALA A 71 23.59 29.69 -1.75
C ALA A 71 23.16 31.12 -2.13
#